data_AF-A0AAU1EQ87-F1
#
_entry.id   AF-A0AAU1EQ87-F1
#
_cell.length_a   1.000
_cell.length_b   1.000
_cell.length_c   1.000
_cell.angle_alpha   90.00
_cell.angle_beta   90.00
_cell.angle_gamma   90.00
#
_symmetry.space_group_name_H-M   'P 1'
#
loop_
_entity.id
_entity.type
_entity.pdbx_description
1 polymer ?
#
loop_
_entity_poly.entity_id
_entity_poly.type
_entity_poly.pdbx_seq_one_letter_code
_entity_poly.pdbx_strand_id
1 'polypeptide(L)'
;MSVPPHPVPDPPGSPIPVLARCLITDRQFTSCRKTVMDANPDMAEEMAGRIIEEALKFVTACSRCSTVGLAPSRIVDEGWHALILHTAMYAELCESLGSFVHHYPGYDPTHYDPEILDRTREMIANVGYVADSELWSAPSDETLVSVAAKCQHAPECTIRPMPTPQPPVV
;
A
#
# COMPACT_ATOMS: atom_id res chain seq x y z
N MET A 1 -5.62 39.79 -12.29
CA MET A 1 -5.58 38.84 -11.16
C MET A 1 -4.43 37.89 -11.43
N SER A 2 -3.36 37.95 -10.63
CA SER A 2 -2.20 37.08 -10.82
C SER A 2 -2.49 35.71 -10.23
N VAL A 3 -2.32 34.66 -11.04
CA VAL A 3 -2.40 33.27 -10.61
C VAL A 3 -1.27 33.04 -9.60
N PRO A 4 -1.52 32.47 -8.41
CA PRO A 4 -0.46 32.13 -7.48
C PRO A 4 0.47 31.09 -8.12
N PRO A 5 1.79 31.17 -7.89
CA PRO A 5 2.72 30.21 -8.47
C PRO A 5 2.35 28.80 -8.02
N HIS A 6 2.36 27.86 -8.97
CA HIS A 6 2.28 26.44 -8.67
C HIS A 6 3.40 26.07 -7.68
N PRO A 7 3.13 25.23 -6.67
CA PRO A 7 4.19 24.73 -5.81
C PRO A 7 5.25 24.05 -6.66
N VAL A 8 6.51 24.40 -6.41
CA VAL A 8 7.65 23.79 -7.09
C VAL A 8 7.66 22.31 -6.70
N PRO A 9 7.74 21.36 -7.66
CA PRO A 9 7.88 19.96 -7.32
C PRO A 9 9.16 19.77 -6.50
N ASP A 10 9.06 18.99 -5.42
CA ASP A 10 10.21 18.64 -4.60
C ASP A 10 11.29 17.95 -5.46
N PRO A 11 12.59 18.15 -5.14
CA PRO A 11 13.66 17.49 -5.87
C PRO A 11 13.50 15.96 -5.79
N PRO A 12 13.84 15.22 -6.87
CA PRO A 12 13.74 13.78 -6.87
C PRO A 12 14.60 13.20 -5.74
N GLY A 13 13.94 12.50 -4.79
CA GLY A 13 14.60 11.85 -3.66
C GLY A 13 14.41 12.51 -2.30
N SER A 14 13.30 13.22 -2.05
CA SER A 14 12.91 13.62 -0.69
C SER A 14 13.10 12.46 0.29
N PRO A 15 13.77 12.69 1.44
CA PRO A 15 14.03 11.63 2.40
C PRO A 15 12.71 11.05 2.88
N ILE A 16 12.64 9.72 2.93
CA ILE A 16 11.47 9.01 3.45
C ILE A 16 11.21 9.50 4.89
N PRO A 17 9.99 9.97 5.21
CA PRO A 17 9.67 10.40 6.55
C PRO A 17 9.83 9.25 7.55
N VAL A 18 10.31 9.56 8.76
CA VAL A 18 10.49 8.58 9.84
C VAL A 18 9.18 7.87 10.19
N LEU A 19 8.04 8.56 10.05
CA LEU A 19 6.70 7.99 10.24
C LEU A 19 6.00 7.87 8.89
N ALA A 20 5.55 6.66 8.54
CA ALA A 20 4.82 6.40 7.30
C ALA A 20 3.56 7.27 7.17
N ARG A 21 2.83 7.52 8.28
CA ARG A 21 1.71 8.48 8.34
C ARG A 21 2.03 9.81 7.64
N CYS A 22 3.25 10.32 7.81
CA CYS A 22 3.66 11.63 7.29
C CYS A 22 3.91 11.67 5.78
N LEU A 23 3.79 10.54 5.07
CA LEU A 23 3.85 10.50 3.60
C LEU A 23 2.66 11.19 2.91
N ILE A 24 1.55 11.35 3.63
CA ILE A 24 0.35 12.05 3.16
C ILE A 24 -0.08 13.10 4.21
N THR A 25 -0.99 14.00 3.88
CA THR A 25 -1.52 15.00 4.82
C THR A 25 -2.54 14.38 5.79
N ASP A 26 -2.80 15.02 6.94
CA ASP A 26 -3.84 14.58 7.89
C ASP A 26 -5.23 14.43 7.24
N ARG A 27 -5.55 15.34 6.31
CA ARG A 27 -6.81 15.33 5.58
C ARG A 27 -6.90 14.10 4.66
N GLN A 28 -5.83 13.82 3.92
CA GLN A 28 -5.77 12.64 3.04
C GLN A 28 -5.84 11.36 3.86
N PHE A 29 -5.11 11.27 4.96
CA PHE A 29 -5.15 10.11 5.87
C PHE A 29 -6.56 9.87 6.43
N THR A 30 -7.21 10.92 6.93
CA THR A 30 -8.59 10.85 7.43
C THR A 30 -9.56 10.38 6.35
N SER A 31 -9.38 10.88 5.12
CA SER A 31 -10.22 10.49 3.98
C SER A 31 -10.03 9.02 3.58
N CYS A 32 -8.79 8.53 3.53
CA CYS A 32 -8.51 7.13 3.21
C CYS A 32 -9.02 6.20 4.32
N ARG A 33 -8.82 6.57 5.58
CA ARG A 33 -9.36 5.83 6.74
C ARG A 33 -10.89 5.73 6.66
N LYS A 34 -11.56 6.82 6.32
CA LYS A 34 -13.01 6.81 6.11
C LYS A 34 -13.42 5.85 4.98
N THR A 35 -12.69 5.83 3.87
CA THR A 35 -12.94 4.87 2.79
C THR A 35 -12.85 3.41 3.26
N VAL A 36 -11.86 3.07 4.09
CA VAL A 36 -11.77 1.73 4.71
C VAL A 36 -12.98 1.45 5.60
N MET A 37 -13.37 2.39 6.46
CA MET A 37 -14.52 2.20 7.36
C MET A 37 -15.85 2.08 6.61
N ASP A 38 -16.05 2.86 5.55
CA ASP A 38 -17.26 2.82 4.72
C ASP A 38 -17.39 1.47 3.99
N ALA A 39 -16.27 0.84 3.61
CA ALA A 39 -16.24 -0.49 3.00
C ALA A 39 -16.37 -1.63 4.04
N ASN A 40 -16.05 -1.37 5.31
CA ASN A 40 -16.02 -2.34 6.40
C ASN A 40 -16.86 -1.81 7.59
N PRO A 41 -18.20 -1.82 7.47
CA PRO A 41 -19.08 -1.37 8.54
C PRO A 41 -18.80 -2.23 9.78
N ASP A 42 -18.55 -1.59 10.92
CA ASP A 42 -18.09 -2.14 12.22
C ASP A 42 -16.57 -2.11 12.47
N MET A 43 -15.75 -1.75 11.48
CA MET A 43 -14.32 -1.58 11.73
C MET A 43 -14.04 -0.37 12.63
N ALA A 44 -13.29 -0.61 13.71
CA ALA A 44 -12.83 0.45 14.60
C ALA A 44 -11.92 1.44 13.87
N GLU A 45 -12.09 2.73 14.16
CA GLU A 45 -11.33 3.82 13.53
C GLU A 45 -9.81 3.65 13.72
N GLU A 46 -9.38 3.19 14.89
CA GLU A 46 -7.96 2.89 15.17
C GLU A 46 -7.40 1.78 14.26
N MET A 47 -8.17 0.70 14.05
CA MET A 47 -7.77 -0.39 13.16
C MET A 47 -7.68 0.09 11.71
N ALA A 48 -8.66 0.86 11.24
CA ALA A 48 -8.63 1.45 9.90
C ALA A 48 -7.41 2.38 9.74
N GLY A 49 -7.02 3.10 10.80
CA GLY A 49 -5.78 3.88 10.83
C GLY A 49 -4.53 3.02 10.65
N ARG A 50 -4.38 1.94 11.41
CA ARG A 50 -3.26 0.98 11.28
C ARG A 50 -3.18 0.40 9.87
N ILE A 51 -4.31 0.03 9.28
CA ILE A 51 -4.41 -0.51 7.91
C ILE A 51 -3.86 0.49 6.88
N ILE A 52 -4.21 1.79 6.99
CA ILE A 52 -3.68 2.82 6.09
C ILE A 52 -2.18 3.03 6.29
N GLU A 53 -1.69 3.02 7.53
CA GLU A 53 -0.26 3.14 7.79
C GLU A 53 0.56 1.99 7.20
N GLU A 54 0.10 0.74 7.34
CA GLU A 54 0.76 -0.41 6.72
C GLU A 54 0.69 -0.36 5.18
N ALA A 55 -0.40 0.14 4.60
CA ALA A 55 -0.49 0.35 3.15
C ALA A 55 0.52 1.38 2.65
N LEU A 56 0.77 2.47 3.38
CA LEU A 56 1.80 3.45 3.05
C LEU A 56 3.21 2.84 3.10
N LYS A 57 3.49 2.00 4.10
CA LYS A 57 4.75 1.25 4.20
C LYS A 57 4.91 0.30 3.01
N PHE A 58 3.84 -0.40 2.64
CA PHE A 58 3.83 -1.32 1.50
C PHE A 58 4.13 -0.61 0.17
N VAL A 59 3.45 0.51 -0.11
CA VAL A 59 3.68 1.30 -1.34
C VAL A 59 5.12 1.82 -1.39
N THR A 60 5.66 2.25 -0.26
CA THR A 60 7.08 2.67 -0.15
C THR A 60 8.05 1.52 -0.43
N ALA A 61 7.79 0.32 0.12
CA ALA A 61 8.60 -0.86 -0.15
C ALA A 61 8.56 -1.24 -1.64
N CYS A 62 7.38 -1.20 -2.25
CA CYS A 62 7.20 -1.48 -3.68
C CYS A 62 7.89 -0.45 -4.55
N SER A 63 7.83 0.85 -4.22
CA SER A 63 8.49 1.88 -5.05
C SER A 63 10.02 1.77 -5.07
N ARG A 64 10.60 1.09 -4.06
CA ARG A 64 12.05 0.90 -3.92
C ARG A 64 12.56 -0.48 -4.35
N CYS A 65 11.68 -1.46 -4.50
CA CYS A 65 12.06 -2.84 -4.84
C CYS A 65 11.71 -3.18 -6.30
N SER A 66 12.67 -3.02 -7.22
CA SER A 66 12.47 -3.33 -8.65
C SER A 66 12.81 -4.76 -9.06
N THR A 67 13.46 -5.52 -8.18
CA THR A 67 14.06 -6.82 -8.52
C THR A 67 13.19 -8.01 -8.13
N VAL A 68 12.44 -7.90 -7.04
CA VAL A 68 11.61 -8.99 -6.52
C VAL A 68 10.18 -8.52 -6.36
N GLY A 69 9.27 -9.42 -6.69
CA GLY A 69 7.85 -9.19 -6.52
C GLY A 69 7.42 -9.17 -5.06
N LEU A 70 6.64 -8.16 -4.68
CA LEU A 70 6.06 -8.01 -3.34
C LEU A 70 4.53 -8.13 -3.40
N ALA A 71 3.92 -8.47 -2.26
CA ALA A 71 2.48 -8.44 -2.08
C ALA A 71 2.10 -8.05 -0.64
N PRO A 72 0.94 -7.37 -0.46
CA PRO A 72 0.37 -7.12 0.85
C PRO A 72 -0.36 -8.36 1.40
N SER A 73 -0.59 -8.40 2.71
CA SER A 73 -1.63 -9.28 3.26
C SER A 73 -3.02 -8.79 2.83
N ARG A 74 -4.05 -9.62 2.95
CA ARG A 74 -5.44 -9.23 2.64
C ARG A 74 -5.89 -7.99 3.42
N ILE A 75 -5.50 -7.88 4.69
CA ILE A 75 -5.85 -6.75 5.55
C ILE A 75 -5.17 -5.45 5.07
N VAL A 76 -3.89 -5.52 4.69
CA VAL A 76 -3.15 -4.35 4.22
C VAL A 76 -3.57 -3.94 2.81
N ASP A 77 -3.98 -4.90 1.98
CA ASP A 77 -4.51 -4.67 0.64
C ASP A 77 -5.78 -3.81 0.65
N GLU A 78 -6.65 -3.96 1.66
CA GLU A 78 -7.80 -3.07 1.90
C GLU A 78 -7.35 -1.60 2.02
N GLY A 79 -6.28 -1.35 2.77
CA GLY A 79 -5.71 -0.01 2.90
C GLY A 79 -5.12 0.50 1.60
N TRP A 80 -4.46 -0.36 0.84
CA TRP A 80 -3.91 0.01 -0.46
C TRP A 80 -5.01 0.34 -1.48
N HIS A 81 -6.10 -0.41 -1.50
CA HIS A 81 -7.30 -0.08 -2.27
C HIS A 81 -7.84 1.30 -1.91
N ALA A 82 -7.93 1.62 -0.62
CA ALA A 82 -8.37 2.95 -0.18
C ALA A 82 -7.43 4.04 -0.73
N LEU A 83 -6.10 3.85 -0.68
CA LEU A 83 -5.16 4.78 -1.29
C LEU A 83 -5.42 4.96 -2.79
N ILE A 84 -5.56 3.87 -3.55
CA ILE A 84 -5.78 3.87 -5.00
C ILE A 84 -7.08 4.60 -5.39
N LEU A 85 -8.16 4.43 -4.62
CA LEU A 85 -9.44 5.11 -4.88
C LEU A 85 -9.31 6.63 -4.79
N HIS A 86 -8.38 7.15 -3.99
CA HIS A 86 -8.00 8.56 -3.93
C HIS A 86 -6.94 8.90 -5.00
N THR A 87 -7.27 8.65 -6.27
CA THR A 87 -6.34 8.59 -7.42
C THR A 87 -5.35 9.76 -7.54
N ALA A 88 -5.79 11.01 -7.37
CA ALA A 88 -4.92 12.17 -7.46
C ALA A 88 -3.86 12.19 -6.34
N MET A 89 -4.28 11.94 -5.09
CA MET A 89 -3.38 11.81 -3.95
C MET A 89 -2.42 10.63 -4.14
N TYR A 90 -2.93 9.50 -4.65
CA TYR A 90 -2.11 8.32 -4.87
C TYR A 90 -1.02 8.54 -5.92
N ALA A 91 -1.35 9.27 -6.99
CA ALA A 91 -0.38 9.67 -8.01
C ALA A 91 0.71 10.58 -7.43
N GLU A 92 0.34 11.59 -6.63
CA GLU A 92 1.29 12.48 -5.93
C GLU A 92 2.19 11.71 -4.96
N LEU A 93 1.61 10.78 -4.18
CA LEU A 93 2.36 9.90 -3.29
C LEU A 93 3.40 9.08 -4.09
N CYS A 94 2.98 8.42 -5.16
CA CYS A 94 3.86 7.63 -6.00
C CYS A 94 4.97 8.46 -6.67
N GLU A 95 4.65 9.68 -7.13
CA GLU A 95 5.62 10.61 -7.69
C GLU A 95 6.68 11.00 -6.64
N SER A 96 6.25 11.33 -5.42
CA SER A 96 7.16 11.65 -4.31
C SER A 96 8.09 10.49 -3.94
N LEU A 97 7.60 9.26 -4.13
CA LEU A 97 8.35 8.02 -3.89
C LEU A 97 9.24 7.61 -5.07
N GLY A 98 9.12 8.28 -6.22
CA GLY A 98 9.96 8.10 -7.40
C GLY A 98 9.51 6.99 -8.36
N SER A 99 8.41 6.30 -8.10
CA SER A 99 7.85 5.27 -8.99
C SER A 99 6.38 5.01 -8.71
N PHE A 100 5.58 4.87 -9.78
CA PHE A 100 4.19 4.47 -9.66
C PHE A 100 4.09 2.98 -9.35
N VAL A 101 3.34 2.65 -8.32
CA VAL A 101 3.09 1.27 -7.90
C VAL A 101 1.77 0.83 -8.54
N HIS A 102 1.85 0.09 -9.64
CA HIS A 102 0.66 -0.36 -10.35
C HIS A 102 -0.02 -1.52 -9.61
N HIS A 103 -1.34 -1.48 -9.52
CA HIS A 103 -2.14 -2.56 -8.96
C HIS A 103 -2.90 -3.31 -10.06
N TYR A 104 -2.85 -4.63 -10.00
CA TYR A 104 -3.63 -5.53 -10.84
C TYR A 104 -4.46 -6.44 -9.92
N PRO A 105 -5.78 -6.22 -9.82
CA PRO A 105 -6.61 -7.06 -8.97
C PRO A 105 -6.51 -8.53 -9.40
N GLY A 106 -6.10 -9.38 -8.47
CA GLY A 106 -6.03 -10.82 -8.65
C GLY A 106 -6.61 -11.55 -7.45
N TYR A 107 -7.29 -12.66 -7.70
CA TYR A 107 -7.69 -13.60 -6.67
C TYR A 107 -7.49 -15.01 -7.22
N ASP A 108 -6.48 -15.70 -6.70
CA ASP A 108 -6.34 -17.13 -6.89
C ASP A 108 -6.10 -17.79 -5.52
N PRO A 109 -7.09 -18.51 -4.98
CA PRO A 109 -6.96 -19.17 -3.68
C PRO A 109 -5.97 -20.34 -3.71
N THR A 110 -5.55 -20.81 -4.89
CA THR A 110 -4.64 -21.94 -5.06
C THR A 110 -3.17 -21.52 -5.17
N HIS A 111 -2.91 -20.22 -5.37
CA HIS A 111 -1.57 -19.68 -5.54
C HIS A 111 -1.20 -18.70 -4.42
N TYR A 112 -1.11 -19.20 -3.20
CA TYR A 112 -0.49 -18.46 -2.10
C TYR A 112 1.00 -18.79 -2.02
N ASP A 113 1.87 -17.78 -2.10
CA ASP A 113 3.29 -17.91 -1.72
C ASP A 113 3.44 -17.47 -0.27
N PRO A 114 3.65 -18.40 0.69
CA PRO A 114 3.77 -18.05 2.09
C PRO A 114 4.96 -17.13 2.37
N GLU A 115 6.04 -17.24 1.58
CA GLU A 115 7.28 -16.47 1.78
C GLU A 115 7.13 -15.03 1.29
N ILE A 116 6.09 -14.72 0.50
CA ILE A 116 5.90 -13.37 -0.06
C ILE A 116 5.67 -12.32 1.04
N LEU A 117 4.97 -12.67 2.11
CA LEU A 117 4.71 -11.76 3.22
C LEU A 117 5.99 -11.49 4.01
N ASP A 118 6.81 -12.51 4.22
CA ASP A 118 8.12 -12.38 4.86
C ASP A 118 9.02 -11.44 4.05
N ARG A 119 9.10 -11.67 2.74
CA ARG A 119 9.84 -10.81 1.81
C ARG A 119 9.34 -9.36 1.82
N THR A 120 8.03 -9.16 1.83
CA THR A 120 7.46 -7.80 1.93
C THR A 120 7.83 -7.14 3.26
N ARG A 121 7.75 -7.86 4.38
CA ARG A 121 8.16 -7.36 5.71
C ARG A 121 9.64 -7.00 5.77
N GLU A 122 10.51 -7.83 5.18
CA GLU A 122 11.93 -7.53 5.06
C GLU A 122 12.18 -6.27 4.22
N MET A 123 11.45 -6.09 3.12
CA MET A 123 11.59 -4.87 2.31
C MET A 123 11.09 -3.63 3.05
N ILE A 124 10.01 -3.74 3.83
CA ILE A 124 9.53 -2.67 4.72
C ILE A 124 10.62 -2.28 5.73
N ALA A 125 11.31 -3.26 6.31
CA ALA A 125 12.46 -3.03 7.20
C ALA A 125 13.61 -2.33 6.47
N ASN A 126 13.93 -2.75 5.24
CA ASN A 126 14.99 -2.16 4.42
C ASN A 126 14.73 -0.71 4.03
N VAL A 127 13.46 -0.27 3.92
CA VAL A 127 13.10 1.14 3.71
C VAL A 127 12.95 1.94 5.01
N GLY A 128 13.27 1.35 6.16
CA GLY A 128 13.36 2.04 7.45
C GLY A 128 12.10 1.98 8.32
N TYR A 129 11.14 1.12 8.00
CA TYR A 129 9.91 0.96 8.77
C TYR A 129 9.83 -0.39 9.49
N VAL A 130 9.03 -0.45 10.55
CA VAL A 130 8.68 -1.71 11.21
C VAL A 130 7.26 -2.09 10.80
N ALA A 131 7.10 -3.28 10.24
CA ALA A 131 5.80 -3.83 9.87
C ALA A 131 4.99 -4.22 11.11
N ASP A 132 3.69 -3.95 11.10
CA ASP A 132 2.75 -4.38 12.15
C ASP A 132 2.46 -5.89 12.02
N SER A 133 3.11 -6.71 12.84
CA SER A 133 3.04 -8.18 12.71
C SER A 133 1.61 -8.73 12.76
N GLU A 134 0.68 -8.05 13.42
CA GLU A 134 -0.71 -8.52 13.50
C GLU A 134 -1.44 -8.39 12.16
N LEU A 135 -1.12 -7.36 11.37
CA LEU A 135 -1.76 -7.08 10.09
C LEU A 135 -1.10 -7.82 8.92
N TRP A 136 0.13 -8.29 9.09
CA TRP A 136 0.91 -9.02 8.08
C TRP A 136 0.83 -10.55 8.24
N SER A 137 -0.36 -11.06 8.59
CA SER A 137 -0.61 -12.50 8.76
C SER A 137 -1.07 -13.17 7.46
N ALA A 138 -0.87 -14.49 7.36
CA ALA A 138 -1.39 -15.29 6.27
C ALA A 138 -2.93 -15.25 6.21
N PRO A 139 -3.55 -15.47 5.03
CA PRO A 139 -5.00 -15.60 4.93
C PRO A 139 -5.47 -16.80 5.77
N SER A 140 -6.26 -16.56 6.81
CA SER A 140 -6.93 -17.59 7.60
C SER A 140 -8.37 -17.16 7.90
N ASP A 141 -9.23 -18.11 8.24
CA ASP A 141 -10.59 -17.80 8.72
C ASP A 141 -10.58 -17.13 10.11
N GLU A 142 -9.41 -17.08 10.78
CA GLU A 142 -9.16 -16.47 12.08
C GLU A 142 -8.30 -15.20 11.95
N THR A 143 -8.52 -14.39 10.92
CA THR A 143 -7.87 -13.07 10.83
C THR A 143 -8.31 -12.16 11.98
N LEU A 144 -7.39 -11.33 12.48
CA LEU A 144 -7.67 -10.34 13.54
C LEU A 144 -8.91 -9.48 13.23
N VAL A 145 -9.09 -9.14 11.95
CA VAL A 145 -10.27 -8.45 11.43
C VAL A 145 -10.64 -8.99 10.05
N SER A 146 -11.94 -9.09 9.78
CA SER A 146 -12.47 -9.35 8.45
C SER A 146 -12.45 -8.06 7.62
N VAL A 147 -11.99 -8.15 6.37
CA VAL A 147 -11.98 -7.02 5.42
C VAL A 147 -12.74 -7.36 4.13
N ALA A 148 -13.27 -6.34 3.48
CA ALA A 148 -14.06 -6.43 2.25
C ALA A 148 -13.21 -6.85 1.04
N ALA A 149 -11.94 -6.43 0.98
CA ALA A 149 -10.98 -6.85 -0.03
C ALA A 149 -10.92 -8.37 -0.08
N LYS A 150 -11.08 -8.92 -1.29
CA LYS A 150 -11.02 -10.36 -1.54
C LYS A 150 -9.74 -10.77 -2.28
N CYS A 151 -8.83 -9.85 -2.58
CA CYS A 151 -7.64 -10.17 -3.35
C CYS A 151 -6.68 -11.06 -2.55
N GLN A 152 -6.06 -12.00 -3.27
CA GLN A 152 -5.03 -12.89 -2.77
C GLN A 152 -3.92 -12.92 -3.81
N HIS A 153 -2.81 -12.27 -3.48
CA HIS A 153 -1.71 -12.07 -4.40
C HIS A 153 -0.75 -13.27 -4.35
N ALA A 154 -0.49 -13.81 -5.53
CA ALA A 154 0.42 -14.90 -5.79
C ALA A 154 1.76 -14.39 -6.37
N PRO A 155 2.84 -15.20 -6.46
CA PRO A 155 4.09 -14.83 -7.13
C PRO A 155 3.91 -14.23 -8.52
N GLU A 156 3.00 -14.80 -9.31
CA GLU A 156 2.65 -14.38 -10.66
C GLU A 156 1.96 -13.00 -10.70
N CYS A 157 1.27 -12.62 -9.63
CA CYS A 157 0.56 -11.34 -9.46
C CYS A 157 1.35 -10.34 -8.60
N THR A 158 2.66 -10.56 -8.44
CA THR A 158 3.49 -9.69 -7.61
C THR A 158 3.64 -8.28 -8.16
N ILE A 159 3.75 -7.33 -7.24
CA ILE A 159 3.92 -5.92 -7.56
C ILE A 159 5.41 -5.60 -7.73
N ARG A 160 5.74 -5.02 -8.89
CA ARG A 160 7.06 -4.45 -9.19
C ARG A 160 6.88 -3.01 -9.71
N PRO A 161 7.70 -2.05 -9.28
CA PRO A 161 7.72 -0.71 -9.85
C PRO A 161 8.21 -0.82 -11.30
N MET A 162 7.35 -0.42 -12.24
CA MET A 162 7.64 -0.48 -13.67
C MET A 162 7.26 0.85 -14.33
N PRO A 163 8.03 1.36 -15.32
CA PRO A 163 7.71 2.61 -16.01
C PRO A 163 6.37 2.57 -16.77
N THR A 164 5.97 1.37 -17.19
CA THR A 164 4.70 1.09 -17.85
C THR A 164 4.05 -0.12 -17.21
N PRO A 165 2.73 -0.11 -16.98
CA PRO A 165 2.00 -1.25 -16.43
C PRO A 165 2.19 -2.50 -17.32
N GLN A 166 2.55 -3.65 -16.73
CA GLN A 166 2.51 -4.95 -17.42
C GLN A 166 1.57 -5.91 -16.67
N PRO A 167 0.78 -6.73 -17.38
CA PRO A 167 -0.06 -7.74 -16.74
C PRO A 167 0.80 -8.78 -15.99
N PRO A 168 0.22 -9.46 -14.98
CA PRO A 168 0.83 -10.61 -14.30
C PRO A 168 1.45 -11.62 -15.28
N VAL A 169 2.59 -12.20 -14.91
CA VAL A 169 3.26 -13.23 -15.73
C VAL A 169 2.51 -14.55 -15.51
N VAL A 170 1.69 -14.93 -16.48
CA VAL A 170 0.90 -16.19 -16.49
C VAL A 170 1.79 -17.42 -16.62
#